data_AF-A0A386H1R4-F1
#
_entry.id   AF-A0A386H1R4-F1
#
_cell.length_a   1.000
_cell.length_b   1.000
_cell.length_c   1.000
_cell.angle_alpha   90.00
_cell.angle_beta   90.00
_cell.angle_gamma   90.00
#
_symmetry.space_group_name_H-M   'P 1'
#
loop_
_entity.id
_entity.type
_entity.pdbx_description
1 polymer ?
#
loop_
_entity_poly.entity_id
_entity_poly.type
_entity_poly.pdbx_seq_one_letter_code
_entity_poly.pdbx_strand_id
1 'polypeptide(L)'
;MHIEKQYLYHRHEFTDYFCVKISVRENSQDNILFLRNTDDLVDEGASWISIRNLNDEEFLKQHKIEYIIKEDQLNKNREIIPIGLFEFNDKDNFCDCELLLWNIGSKDLYDFEHIIKNIEDAIKIKYNALKLKKKCIENKKEDIELD
;
A
#
# COMPACT_ATOMS: atom_id res chain seq x y z
N MET A 1 -7.76 11.96 4.81
CA MET A 1 -6.60 11.20 4.33
C MET A 1 -5.91 11.94 3.20
N HIS A 2 -4.59 12.01 3.27
CA HIS A 2 -3.67 12.54 2.27
C HIS A 2 -2.58 11.47 2.05
N ILE A 3 -2.29 11.13 0.79
CA ILE A 3 -1.19 10.22 0.43
C ILE A 3 -0.09 11.08 -0.17
N GLU A 4 1.09 11.05 0.44
CA GLU A 4 2.29 11.72 -0.02
C GLU A 4 3.26 10.67 -0.60
N LYS A 5 3.87 10.97 -1.74
CA LYS A 5 4.89 10.13 -2.37
C LYS A 5 6.15 10.93 -2.56
N GLN A 6 7.26 10.46 -2.00
CA GLN A 6 8.58 11.03 -2.20
C GLN A 6 9.42 10.06 -3.04
N TYR A 7 9.77 10.49 -4.24
CA TYR A 7 10.62 9.72 -5.14
C TYR A 7 12.09 10.07 -4.88
N LEU A 8 12.92 9.04 -4.81
CA LEU A 8 14.34 9.13 -4.46
C LEU A 8 15.13 8.32 -5.49
N TYR A 9 16.36 8.75 -5.73
CA TYR A 9 17.31 8.05 -6.59
C TYR A 9 18.63 7.90 -5.84
N HIS A 10 19.11 6.66 -5.79
CA HIS A 10 20.40 6.34 -5.22
C HIS A 10 21.23 5.58 -6.24
N ARG A 11 22.51 5.91 -6.34
CA ARG A 11 23.47 5.14 -7.12
C ARG A 11 24.54 4.61 -6.18
N HIS A 12 24.66 3.30 -6.09
CA HIS A 12 25.74 2.66 -5.36
C HIS A 12 26.63 1.93 -6.36
N GLU A 13 27.90 2.35 -6.45
CA GLU A 13 28.84 1.91 -7.49
C GLU A 13 28.26 2.12 -8.90
N PHE A 14 27.83 1.03 -9.55
CA PHE A 14 27.28 0.99 -10.91
C PHE A 14 25.81 0.58 -10.95
N THR A 15 25.17 0.46 -9.79
CA THR A 15 23.77 0.07 -9.68
C THR A 15 22.90 1.28 -9.36
N ASP A 16 21.90 1.49 -10.21
CA ASP A 16 20.85 2.49 -10.02
C ASP A 16 19.70 1.91 -9.19
N TYR A 17 19.34 2.61 -8.11
CA TYR A 17 18.20 2.31 -7.26
C TYR A 17 17.17 3.43 -7.38
N PHE A 18 15.97 3.04 -7.81
CA PHE A 18 14.80 3.91 -7.85
C PHE A 18 13.95 3.60 -6.64
N CYS A 19 13.75 4.62 -5.81
CA CYS A 19 13.16 4.47 -4.49
C CYS A 19 11.91 5.33 -4.40
N VAL A 20 10.89 4.83 -3.71
CA VAL A 20 9.73 5.64 -3.32
C VAL A 20 9.42 5.42 -1.86
N LYS A 21 9.18 6.53 -1.17
CA LYS A 21 8.64 6.56 0.17
C LYS A 21 7.18 7.02 0.07
N ILE A 22 6.26 6.17 0.51
CA ILE A 22 4.83 6.49 0.53
C ILE A 22 4.45 6.78 1.98
N SER A 23 3.91 7.96 2.23
CA SER A 23 3.43 8.40 3.54
C SER A 23 1.92 8.62 3.50
N VAL A 24 1.19 8.10 4.47
CA VAL A 24 -0.27 8.32 4.59
C VAL A 24 -0.54 9.13 5.85
N ARG A 25 -1.18 10.28 5.68
CA ARG A 25 -1.57 11.18 6.78
C ARG A 25 -3.08 11.34 6.85
N GLU A 26 -3.62 11.38 8.06
CA GLU A 26 -5.01 11.78 8.28
C GLU A 26 -5.07 13.05 9.14
N ASN A 27 -5.90 14.02 8.74
CA ASN A 27 -6.13 15.25 9.50
C ASN A 27 -7.06 15.03 10.71
N SER A 28 -7.54 13.81 10.94
CA SER A 28 -8.49 13.50 12.01
C SER A 28 -7.76 13.07 13.28
N GLN A 29 -8.40 13.33 14.43
CA GLN A 29 -7.94 12.86 15.74
C GLN A 29 -8.16 11.35 15.93
N ASP A 30 -8.73 10.67 14.93
CA ASP A 30 -8.94 9.22 14.94
C ASP A 30 -7.64 8.55 14.52
N ASN A 31 -6.83 8.23 15.53
CA ASN A 31 -5.55 7.57 15.42
C ASN A 31 -5.71 6.13 14.91
N ILE A 32 -5.33 5.87 13.67
CA ILE A 32 -5.30 4.51 13.13
C ILE A 32 -3.97 4.30 12.44
N LEU A 33 -3.15 3.44 13.05
CA LEU A 33 -1.96 2.84 12.46
C LEU A 33 -2.35 2.20 11.13
N PHE A 34 -1.83 2.74 10.03
CA PHE A 34 -2.26 2.36 8.68
C PHE A 34 -1.38 1.26 8.08
N LEU A 35 -0.13 1.09 8.52
CA LEU A 35 0.81 0.12 7.95
C LEU A 35 1.04 -1.05 8.91
N ARG A 36 1.03 -2.29 8.40
CA ARG A 36 1.47 -3.46 9.16
C ARG A 36 2.94 -3.33 9.54
N ASN A 37 3.41 -4.13 10.50
CA ASN A 37 4.86 -4.29 10.63
C ASN A 37 5.41 -4.91 9.33
N THR A 38 6.39 -4.24 8.71
CA THR A 38 7.03 -4.65 7.46
C THR A 38 8.42 -5.27 7.66
N ASP A 39 8.87 -5.45 8.91
CA ASP A 39 10.17 -6.06 9.24
C ASP A 39 10.32 -7.46 8.62
N ASP A 40 9.22 -8.20 8.44
CA ASP A 40 9.24 -9.52 7.82
C ASP A 40 9.20 -9.48 6.28
N LEU A 41 9.05 -8.30 5.67
CA LEU A 41 8.96 -8.12 4.21
C LEU A 41 10.29 -7.69 3.58
N VAL A 42 11.29 -7.45 4.42
CA VAL A 42 12.63 -7.01 4.03
C VAL A 42 13.64 -8.09 4.36
N ASP A 43 14.72 -8.16 3.58
CA ASP A 43 15.85 -9.01 3.93
C ASP A 43 16.46 -8.57 5.27
N GLU A 44 17.09 -9.49 5.99
CA GLU A 44 17.72 -9.20 7.29
C GLU A 44 18.73 -8.04 7.15
N GLY A 45 18.50 -6.96 7.91
CA GLY A 45 19.33 -5.75 7.88
C GLY A 45 18.98 -4.73 6.78
N ALA A 46 17.96 -4.98 5.96
CA ALA A 46 17.44 -4.01 5.00
C ALA A 46 16.30 -3.17 5.60
N SER A 47 16.12 -1.94 5.10
CA SER A 47 14.99 -1.06 5.47
C SER A 47 14.00 -0.84 4.33
N TRP A 48 14.25 -1.43 3.17
CA TRP A 48 13.51 -1.16 1.95
C TRP A 48 12.98 -2.47 1.34
N ILE A 49 11.69 -2.49 1.00
CA ILE A 49 11.04 -3.64 0.37
C ILE A 49 11.27 -3.58 -1.14
N SER A 50 11.68 -4.70 -1.73
CA SER A 50 11.71 -4.83 -3.19
C SER A 50 10.29 -4.71 -3.73
N ILE A 51 10.05 -3.77 -4.64
CA ILE A 51 8.71 -3.58 -5.19
C ILE A 51 8.17 -4.83 -5.92
N ARG A 52 9.07 -5.66 -6.46
CA ARG A 52 8.71 -6.88 -7.20
C ARG A 52 8.01 -7.89 -6.30
N ASN A 53 8.41 -7.94 -5.03
CA ASN A 53 7.79 -8.81 -4.03
C ASN A 53 6.31 -8.45 -3.83
N LEU A 54 5.94 -7.18 -4.03
CA LEU A 54 4.56 -6.71 -3.85
C LEU A 54 3.65 -7.01 -5.05
N ASN A 55 4.22 -7.53 -6.14
CA ASN A 55 3.50 -8.03 -7.31
C ASN A 55 3.69 -9.53 -7.51
N ASP A 56 4.19 -10.24 -6.50
CA ASP A 56 4.42 -11.68 -6.52
C ASP A 56 3.42 -12.39 -5.59
N GLU A 57 2.52 -13.16 -6.18
CA GLU A 57 1.46 -13.85 -5.44
C GLU A 57 2.01 -14.87 -4.41
N GLU A 58 3.10 -15.56 -4.72
CA GLU A 58 3.70 -16.54 -3.81
C GLU A 58 4.34 -15.84 -2.61
N PHE A 59 5.06 -14.74 -2.87
CA PHE A 59 5.61 -13.90 -1.80
C PHE A 59 4.51 -13.39 -0.87
N LEU A 60 3.44 -12.81 -1.43
CA LEU A 60 2.33 -12.28 -0.64
C LEU A 60 1.68 -13.38 0.23
N LYS A 61 1.47 -14.58 -0.31
CA LYS A 61 0.94 -15.73 0.45
C LYS A 61 1.87 -16.15 1.58
N GLN A 62 3.17 -16.28 1.30
CA GLN A 62 4.17 -16.68 2.29
C GLN A 62 4.20 -15.72 3.50
N HIS A 63 4.10 -14.42 3.22
CA HIS A 63 4.11 -13.36 4.24
C HIS A 63 2.72 -12.99 4.76
N LYS A 64 1.70 -13.80 4.44
CA LYS A 64 0.30 -13.61 4.86
C LYS A 64 -0.24 -12.21 4.55
N ILE A 65 0.19 -11.64 3.44
CA ILE A 65 -0.31 -10.37 2.95
C ILE A 65 -1.60 -10.65 2.18
N GLU A 66 -2.72 -10.16 2.67
CA GLU A 66 -4.00 -10.20 1.96
C GLU A 66 -3.88 -9.40 0.64
N TYR A 67 -4.46 -9.90 -0.45
CA TYR A 67 -4.46 -9.19 -1.74
C TYR A 67 -5.74 -9.43 -2.53
N ILE A 68 -6.03 -8.51 -3.45
CA ILE A 68 -7.12 -8.60 -4.42
C ILE A 68 -6.50 -8.75 -5.80
N ILE A 69 -7.04 -9.67 -6.61
CA ILE A 69 -6.73 -9.76 -8.03
C ILE A 69 -7.81 -8.99 -8.79
N LYS A 70 -7.41 -7.95 -9.54
CA LYS A 70 -8.27 -7.33 -10.55
C LYS A 70 -7.89 -7.88 -11.92
N GLU A 71 -8.88 -8.40 -12.63
CA GLU A 71 -8.72 -8.79 -14.02
C GLU A 71 -9.39 -7.75 -14.92
N ASP A 72 -8.61 -7.13 -15.81
CA ASP A 72 -9.18 -6.37 -16.91
C ASP A 72 -9.76 -7.35 -17.93
N GLN A 73 -11.08 -7.33 -18.10
CA GLN A 73 -11.79 -8.21 -19.02
C GLN A 73 -11.40 -8.00 -20.49
N LEU A 74 -10.88 -6.82 -20.85
CA LEU A 74 -10.49 -6.49 -22.23
C LEU A 74 -9.08 -6.99 -22.57
N ASN A 75 -8.14 -6.82 -21.65
CA ASN A 75 -6.72 -7.07 -21.91
C ASN A 75 -6.18 -8.34 -21.23
N LYS A 76 -6.98 -9.01 -20.39
CA LYS A 76 -6.55 -10.13 -19.52
C LYS A 76 -5.35 -9.78 -18.63
N ASN A 77 -5.09 -8.49 -18.42
CA ASN A 77 -4.08 -8.06 -17.47
C ASN A 77 -4.59 -8.33 -16.06
N ARG A 78 -3.78 -9.06 -15.29
CA ARG A 78 -4.00 -9.32 -13.87
C ARG A 78 -3.20 -8.31 -13.07
N GLU A 79 -3.89 -7.53 -12.25
CA GLU A 79 -3.29 -6.61 -11.31
C GLU A 79 -3.45 -7.16 -9.89
N ILE A 80 -2.34 -7.19 -9.14
CA ILE A 80 -2.32 -7.58 -7.73
C ILE A 80 -2.35 -6.32 -6.87
N ILE A 81 -3.34 -6.23 -5.98
CA ILE A 81 -3.51 -5.12 -5.05
C ILE A 81 -3.28 -5.65 -3.63
N PRO A 82 -2.12 -5.38 -3.01
CA PRO A 82 -1.70 -5.97 -1.74
C PRO A 82 -2.34 -5.24 -0.53
N ILE A 83 -3.65 -5.43 -0.34
CA ILE A 83 -4.42 -4.74 0.70
C ILE A 83 -3.93 -5.02 2.13
N GLY A 84 -3.35 -6.20 2.38
CA GLY A 84 -2.84 -6.64 3.68
C GLY A 84 -1.53 -5.97 4.10
N LEU A 85 -0.96 -5.09 3.28
CA LEU A 85 0.12 -4.17 3.72
C LEU A 85 -0.39 -3.16 4.75
N PHE A 86 -1.70 -2.97 4.81
CA PHE A 86 -2.31 -1.94 5.63
C PHE A 86 -3.29 -2.56 6.62
N GLU A 87 -3.06 -2.31 7.91
CA GLU A 87 -3.84 -2.87 9.02
C GLU A 87 -4.63 -1.77 9.73
N PHE A 88 -5.64 -2.16 10.50
CA PHE A 88 -6.37 -1.26 11.39
C PHE A 88 -5.95 -1.56 12.81
N ASN A 89 -4.85 -0.96 13.28
CA ASN A 89 -4.51 -1.10 14.70
C ASN A 89 -5.25 -0.02 15.50
N ASP A 90 -6.10 -0.44 16.43
CA ASP A 90 -6.88 0.38 17.37
C ASP A 90 -5.98 1.07 18.44
N LYS A 91 -4.70 1.32 18.16
CA LYS A 91 -3.79 1.98 19.11
C LYS A 91 -3.70 3.46 18.80
N ASP A 92 -4.10 4.27 19.78
CA ASP A 92 -4.20 5.72 19.77
C ASP A 92 -2.87 6.47 19.57
N ASN A 93 -2.26 6.37 18.39
CA ASN A 93 -1.20 7.30 17.99
C ASN A 93 -1.40 7.82 16.56
N PHE A 94 -1.12 9.12 16.38
CA PHE A 94 -0.90 9.72 15.07
C PHE A 94 0.15 8.88 14.36
N CYS A 95 -0.18 8.35 13.20
CA CYS A 95 0.74 7.47 12.51
C CYS A 95 1.07 8.04 11.13
N ASP A 96 2.14 8.83 11.08
CA ASP A 96 2.93 8.95 9.87
C ASP A 96 3.49 7.56 9.58
N CYS A 97 2.81 6.84 8.68
CA CYS A 97 3.23 5.51 8.26
C CYS A 97 4.09 5.65 7.01
N GLU A 98 5.28 5.06 6.97
CA GLU A 98 6.19 5.15 5.83
C GLU A 98 6.40 3.77 5.22
N LEU A 99 6.04 3.61 3.94
CA LEU A 99 6.39 2.43 3.16
C LEU A 99 7.58 2.76 2.26
N LEU A 100 8.69 2.07 2.47
CA LEU A 100 9.96 2.27 1.77
C LEU A 100 10.13 1.18 0.70
N LEU A 101 10.08 1.58 -0.58
CA LEU A 101 10.11 0.67 -1.72
C LEU A 101 11.30 0.96 -2.63
N TRP A 102 11.91 -0.07 -3.20
CA TRP A 102 12.99 0.07 -4.16
C TRP A 102 12.84 -0.82 -5.39
N ASN A 103 13.46 -0.39 -6.50
CA ASN A 103 13.67 -1.17 -7.71
C ASN A 103 15.11 -0.97 -8.22
N ILE A 104 15.78 -2.05 -8.65
CA ILE A 104 17.11 -1.98 -9.28
C ILE A 104 16.95 -1.80 -10.78
N GLY A 105 17.66 -0.81 -11.32
CA GLY A 105 17.77 -0.55 -12.75
C GLY A 105 16.51 0.06 -13.37
N SER A 106 16.66 0.56 -14.60
CA SER A 106 15.61 1.33 -15.29
C SER A 106 14.68 0.50 -16.18
N LYS A 107 14.95 -0.80 -16.35
CA LYS A 107 14.22 -1.65 -17.30
C LYS A 107 12.73 -1.81 -16.96
N ASP A 108 12.40 -1.78 -15.67
CA ASP A 108 11.07 -2.13 -15.17
C ASP A 108 10.38 -0.93 -14.50
N LEU A 109 10.71 0.31 -14.90
CA LEU A 109 10.11 1.52 -14.32
C LEU A 109 8.60 1.65 -14.63
N TYR A 110 8.14 1.09 -15.74
CA TYR A 110 6.72 1.01 -16.04
C TYR A 110 5.99 0.15 -15.02
N ASP A 111 6.49 -1.06 -14.75
CA ASP A 111 5.92 -1.96 -13.74
C ASP A 111 6.04 -1.35 -12.34
N PHE A 112 7.13 -0.63 -12.05
CA PHE A 112 7.30 0.13 -10.81
C PHE A 112 6.17 1.12 -10.58
N GLU A 113 5.82 1.93 -11.58
CA GLU A 113 4.71 2.89 -11.49
C GLU A 113 3.35 2.20 -11.29
N HIS A 114 3.12 1.09 -11.97
CA HIS A 114 1.89 0.29 -11.79
C HIS A 114 1.76 -0.29 -10.39
N ILE A 115 2.84 -0.84 -9.83
CA ILE A 115 2.80 -1.40 -8.48
C ILE A 115 2.57 -0.28 -7.44
N ILE A 116 3.18 0.90 -7.63
CA ILE A 116 2.89 2.07 -6.79
C ILE A 116 1.40 2.42 -6.83
N LYS A 117 0.78 2.42 -8.01
CA LYS A 117 -0.66 2.67 -8.16
C LYS A 117 -1.51 1.61 -7.47
N ASN A 118 -1.11 0.34 -7.53
CA ASN A 118 -1.81 -0.74 -6.82
C ASN A 118 -1.71 -0.57 -5.30
N ILE A 119 -0.59 -0.07 -4.80
CA ILE A 119 -0.42 0.27 -3.38
C ILE A 119 -1.32 1.44 -2.99
N GLU A 120 -1.44 2.48 -3.83
CA GLU A 120 -2.41 3.57 -3.59
C GLU A 120 -3.86 3.07 -3.55
N ASP A 121 -4.21 2.13 -4.43
CA ASP A 121 -5.54 1.52 -4.45
C ASP A 121 -5.79 0.68 -3.19
N ALA A 122 -4.77 -0.06 -2.73
CA ALA A 122 -4.83 -0.78 -1.45
C ALA A 122 -5.09 0.17 -0.28
N ILE A 123 -4.40 1.31 -0.23
CA ILE A 123 -4.63 2.37 0.77
C ILE A 123 -6.09 2.86 0.72
N LYS A 124 -6.61 3.19 -0.48
CA LYS A 124 -7.98 3.69 -0.65
C LYS A 124 -9.03 2.66 -0.21
N ILE A 125 -8.84 1.38 -0.54
CA ILE A 125 -9.75 0.29 -0.17
C ILE A 125 -9.82 0.16 1.35
N LYS A 126 -8.68 0.08 2.03
CA LYS A 126 -8.64 -0.02 3.49
C LYS A 126 -9.24 1.22 4.16
N TYR A 127 -8.96 2.42 3.64
CA TYR A 127 -9.57 3.65 4.15
C TYR A 127 -11.11 3.70 3.98
N ASN A 128 -11.65 3.19 2.88
CA ASN A 128 -13.10 3.11 2.70
C ASN A 128 -13.75 2.10 3.65
N ALA A 129 -13.09 0.98 3.96
CA ALA A 129 -13.55 0.06 4.99
C ALA A 129 -13.58 0.72 6.39
N LEU A 130 -12.61 1.60 6.70
CA LEU A 130 -12.64 2.40 7.93
C LEU A 130 -13.83 3.35 8.00
N LYS A 131 -14.12 4.07 6.91
CA LYS A 131 -15.31 4.93 6.84
C LYS A 131 -16.57 4.12 7.12
N LEU A 132 -16.66 2.90 6.60
CA LEU A 132 -17.79 2.01 6.88
C LEU A 132 -17.86 1.64 8.37
N LYS A 133 -16.74 1.23 8.99
CA LYS A 133 -16.66 0.98 10.45
C LYS A 133 -17.19 2.18 11.24
N LYS A 134 -16.75 3.39 10.91
CA LYS A 134 -17.20 4.63 11.57
C LYS A 134 -18.69 4.88 11.39
N LYS A 135 -19.22 4.74 10.16
CA LYS A 135 -20.67 4.83 9.90
C LYS A 135 -21.47 3.86 10.79
N CYS A 136 -21.00 2.63 10.95
CA CYS A 136 -21.64 1.63 11.80
C CYS A 136 -21.62 2.01 13.28
N ILE A 137 -20.48 2.47 13.82
CA ILE A 137 -20.34 2.91 15.22
C ILE A 137 -21.26 4.11 15.50
N GLU A 138 -21.34 5.05 14.58
CA GLU A 138 -22.21 6.24 14.67
C GLU A 138 -23.70 5.92 14.48
N ASN A 139 -24.06 4.67 14.16
CA ASN A 139 -25.41 4.26 13.74
C ASN A 139 -25.97 5.17 12.63
N LYS A 140 -25.11 5.57 11.69
CA LYS A 140 -25.45 6.55 10.65
C LYS A 140 -26.50 5.96 9.70
N LYS A 141 -27.62 6.67 9.53
CA LYS A 141 -28.60 6.38 8.48
C LYS A 141 -28.12 6.96 7.16
N GLU A 142 -28.28 6.20 6.08
CA GLU A 142 -27.93 6.58 4.71
C GLU A 142 -29.07 6.12 3.80
N ASP A 143 -29.71 7.07 3.13
CA ASP A 143 -30.77 6.80 2.16
C ASP A 143 -30.13 6.74 0.77
N ILE A 144 -30.45 5.72 -0.02
CA ILE A 144 -29.99 5.58 -1.41
C ILE A 144 -31.21 5.78 -2.30
N GLU A 145 -31.22 6.87 -3.06
CA GLU A 145 -32.20 7.08 -4.13
C GLU A 145 -31.80 6.23 -5.34
N LEU A 146 -32.75 5.46 -5.86
CA LEU A 146 -32.60 4.70 -7.09
C LEU A 146 -33.30 5.49 -8.20
N ASP A 147 -32.52 5.95 -9.19
CA ASP A 147 -33.05 6.54 -10.42
C ASP A 147 -33.85 5.52 -11.26
#